data_AF-N1UZD8-F1
#
_entry.id   AF-N1UZD8-F1
#
_cell.length_a   1.000
_cell.length_b   1.000
_cell.length_c   1.000
_cell.angle_alpha   90.00
_cell.angle_beta   90.00
_cell.angle_gamma   90.00
#
_symmetry.space_group_name_H-M   'P 1'
#
loop_
_entity.id
_entity.type
_entity.pdbx_description
1 polymer ?
#
loop_
_entity_poly.entity_id
_entity_poly.type
_entity_poly.pdbx_seq_one_letter_code
_entity_poly.pdbx_strand_id
1 'polypeptide(L)'
;MGSLELFSKKVKPLLTNSTTAGSAEGAAGIRKIVYYQEEILLENGTQPPVPALRATAAAVIPNPWIGTAPDKDLAEESRTVAPPIAQILTDRLIEGLGGADRIEAFGKAAIVGTAGEIEHAGALIHTPYFGNLVREFLEGSSIICFADDRAEAGQPLVVPMWHKTEAATRSHYQTITARISDGPRPDEIVVVAAASTGPRPHARIGDRTTDPAVTSRILEGASA
;
A
#
# COMPACT_ATOMS: atom_id res chain seq x y z
N MET A 1 19.04 -32.37 23.18
CA MET A 1 19.76 -31.07 23.29
C MET A 1 20.08 -30.61 21.87
N GLY A 2 19.38 -29.61 21.33
CA GLY A 2 19.66 -29.12 19.97
C GLY A 2 18.53 -28.37 19.28
N SER A 3 17.71 -27.57 19.97
CA SER A 3 16.57 -26.87 19.35
C SER A 3 16.36 -25.43 19.82
N LEU A 4 17.38 -24.75 20.34
CA LEU A 4 17.25 -23.36 20.84
C LEU A 4 18.25 -22.35 20.27
N GLU A 5 18.97 -22.67 19.18
CA GLU A 5 19.95 -21.76 18.55
C GLU A 5 19.51 -21.23 17.17
N LEU A 6 18.22 -20.98 16.93
CA LEU A 6 17.78 -20.28 15.71
C LEU A 6 17.14 -18.89 15.93
N PHE A 7 16.92 -18.47 17.18
CA PHE A 7 16.26 -17.19 17.50
C PHE A 7 17.24 -16.03 17.78
N SER A 8 18.39 -15.99 17.12
CA SER A 8 19.35 -14.89 17.27
C SER A 8 19.95 -14.44 15.95
N LYS A 9 19.13 -13.85 15.07
CA LYS A 9 19.61 -12.99 14.00
C LYS A 9 18.81 -11.68 13.96
N LYS A 10 19.37 -10.69 14.69
CA LYS A 10 19.33 -9.24 14.45
C LYS A 10 17.99 -8.67 13.96
N VAL A 11 17.11 -8.35 14.90
CA VAL A 11 16.22 -7.18 14.74
C VAL A 11 17.14 -5.95 14.77
N LYS A 12 17.47 -5.39 13.60
CA LYS A 12 18.12 -4.06 13.54
C LYS A 12 17.11 -3.04 14.08
N PRO A 13 17.53 -2.04 14.88
CA PRO A 13 16.62 -0.99 15.32
C PRO A 13 16.14 -0.20 14.09
N LEU A 14 14.83 -0.13 13.89
CA LEU A 14 14.12 0.56 12.80
C LEU A 14 14.11 2.10 12.94
N LEU A 15 15.03 2.67 13.71
CA LEU A 15 14.99 4.10 14.03
C LEU A 15 16.41 4.66 14.06
N THR A 16 16.99 4.88 12.88
CA THR A 16 17.98 5.94 12.74
C THR A 16 17.23 7.24 12.49
N ASN A 17 17.10 8.07 13.53
CA ASN A 17 16.57 9.42 13.42
C ASN A 17 17.37 10.19 12.36
N SER A 18 16.83 10.34 11.15
CA SER A 18 17.30 11.34 10.21
C SER A 18 16.67 12.67 10.61
N THR A 19 17.50 13.58 11.08
CA THR A 19 17.09 14.91 11.57
C THR A 19 16.50 15.81 10.47
N THR A 20 16.43 15.32 9.23
CA THR A 20 15.84 15.97 8.04
C THR A 20 14.37 15.61 7.81
N ALA A 21 13.87 14.52 8.39
CA ALA A 21 12.49 14.05 8.20
C ALA A 21 11.47 15.07 8.74
N GLY A 22 11.69 15.55 9.98
CA GLY A 22 10.74 16.41 10.69
C GLY A 22 10.41 17.74 10.00
N SER A 23 11.30 18.28 9.15
CA SER A 23 11.01 19.50 8.38
C SER A 23 10.13 19.26 7.15
N ALA A 24 10.25 18.09 6.50
CA ALA A 24 9.44 17.75 5.33
C ALA A 24 8.02 17.34 5.73
N GLU A 25 7.89 16.61 6.84
CA GLU A 25 6.59 16.17 7.36
C GLU A 25 5.77 17.31 7.95
N GLY A 26 6.44 18.24 8.64
CA GLY A 26 5.80 19.48 9.12
C GLY A 26 5.34 20.39 7.99
N ALA A 27 6.09 20.47 6.88
CA ALA A 27 5.71 21.23 5.70
C ALA A 27 4.53 20.61 4.93
N ALA A 28 4.36 19.28 5.00
CA ALA A 28 3.25 18.55 4.37
C ALA A 28 1.97 18.49 5.24
N GLY A 29 1.98 19.07 6.44
CA GLY A 29 0.83 19.06 7.35
C GLY A 29 0.47 17.67 7.89
N ILE A 30 1.39 16.71 7.86
CA ILE A 30 1.12 15.33 8.29
C ILE A 30 0.96 15.28 9.81
N ARG A 31 -0.22 14.85 10.27
CA ARG A 31 -0.49 14.66 11.70
C ARG A 31 0.17 13.40 12.25
N LYS A 32 0.19 12.32 11.46
CA LYS A 32 0.63 11.00 11.91
C LYS A 32 1.11 10.16 10.73
N ILE A 33 2.17 9.40 10.96
CA ILE A 33 2.60 8.30 10.10
C ILE A 33 2.42 6.99 10.87
N VAL A 34 1.86 5.98 10.21
CA VAL A 34 1.78 4.61 10.72
C VAL A 34 2.50 3.68 9.76
N TYR A 35 3.49 2.96 10.27
CA TYR A 35 4.15 1.88 9.56
C TYR A 35 3.76 0.55 10.20
N TYR A 36 3.27 -0.38 9.39
CA TYR A 36 2.96 -1.74 9.81
C TYR A 36 3.70 -2.69 8.89
N GLN A 37 4.34 -3.70 9.47
CA GLN A 37 5.05 -4.75 8.75
C GLN A 37 4.70 -6.10 9.37
N GLU A 38 4.55 -7.10 8.51
CA GLU A 38 4.37 -8.48 8.89
C GLU A 38 5.32 -9.40 8.12
N GLU A 39 5.72 -10.47 8.80
CA GLU A 39 6.52 -11.57 8.26
C GLU A 39 5.72 -12.86 8.40
N ILE A 40 5.53 -13.58 7.30
CA ILE A 40 4.80 -14.85 7.29
C ILE A 40 5.80 -15.98 7.47
N LEU A 41 5.99 -16.40 8.72
CA LEU A 41 6.91 -17.50 9.05
C LEU A 41 6.37 -18.86 8.61
N LEU A 42 5.07 -19.08 8.80
CA LEU A 42 4.35 -20.30 8.44
C LEU A 42 2.96 -19.93 7.94
N GLU A 43 2.50 -20.64 6.92
CA GLU A 43 1.12 -20.57 6.44
C GLU A 43 0.62 -22.02 6.30
N ASN A 44 -0.48 -22.35 6.96
CA ASN A 44 -0.97 -23.73 7.08
C ASN A 44 0.11 -24.71 7.61
N GLY A 45 0.89 -24.28 8.60
CA GLY A 45 1.91 -25.10 9.27
C GLY A 45 3.21 -25.32 8.50
N THR A 46 3.33 -24.79 7.28
CA THR A 46 4.51 -24.97 6.42
C THR A 46 5.13 -23.61 6.07
N GLN A 47 6.46 -23.55 6.03
CA GLN A 47 7.18 -22.34 5.62
C GLN A 47 6.92 -22.05 4.13
N PRO A 48 6.70 -20.78 3.74
CA PRO A 48 6.68 -20.38 2.34
C PRO A 48 7.97 -20.78 1.61
N PRO A 49 7.93 -21.28 0.36
CA PRO A 49 9.14 -21.53 -0.43
C PRO A 49 9.94 -20.24 -0.70
N VAL A 50 9.24 -19.10 -0.76
CA VAL A 50 9.84 -17.76 -0.84
C VAL A 50 9.28 -16.93 0.33
N PRO A 51 10.01 -16.82 1.45
CA PRO A 51 9.61 -15.95 2.56
C PRO A 51 9.56 -14.48 2.11
N ALA A 52 8.50 -13.78 2.51
CA ALA A 52 8.27 -12.39 2.14
C ALA A 52 7.91 -11.54 3.35
N LEU A 53 8.38 -10.29 3.34
CA LEU A 53 7.92 -9.22 4.21
C LEU A 53 6.84 -8.43 3.48
N ARG A 54 5.79 -8.05 4.19
CA ARG A 54 4.73 -7.17 3.67
C ARG A 54 4.58 -5.98 4.59
N ALA A 55 4.39 -4.80 4.02
CA ALA A 55 4.24 -3.59 4.81
C ALA A 55 3.23 -2.60 4.22
N THR A 56 2.68 -1.77 5.09
CA THR A 56 1.94 -0.56 4.75
C THR A 56 2.60 0.63 5.44
N ALA A 57 2.76 1.73 4.70
CA ALA A 57 3.04 3.04 5.25
C ALA A 57 1.83 3.94 4.99
N ALA A 58 1.31 4.58 6.04
CA ALA A 58 0.15 5.44 5.95
C ALA A 58 0.42 6.82 6.56
N ALA A 59 -0.02 7.87 5.88
CA ALA A 59 0.03 9.24 6.36
C ALA A 59 -1.39 9.75 6.62
N VAL A 60 -1.59 10.39 7.76
CA VAL A 60 -2.82 11.10 8.10
C VAL A 60 -2.59 12.58 7.88
N ILE A 61 -3.37 13.18 6.99
CA ILE A 61 -3.26 14.58 6.60
C ILE A 61 -4.60 15.31 6.79
N PRO A 62 -4.58 16.63 7.00
CA PRO A 62 -5.79 17.44 6.86
C PRO A 62 -6.31 17.33 5.42
N ASN A 63 -7.63 17.31 5.26
CA ASN A 63 -8.28 17.37 3.97
C ASN A 63 -8.34 18.83 3.49
N PRO A 64 -7.64 19.23 2.40
CA PRO A 64 -7.62 20.62 1.94
C PRO A 64 -8.93 21.06 1.27
N TRP A 65 -9.85 20.13 1.02
CA TRP A 65 -11.09 20.36 0.28
C TRP A 65 -12.34 20.37 1.17
N ILE A 66 -12.19 20.55 2.49
CA ILE A 66 -13.34 20.63 3.38
C ILE A 66 -14.19 21.86 3.07
N GLY A 67 -15.48 21.63 2.84
CA GLY A 67 -16.47 22.68 2.56
C GLY A 67 -16.43 23.25 1.15
N THR A 68 -15.63 22.68 0.23
CA THR A 68 -15.65 23.08 -1.18
C THR A 68 -16.90 22.56 -1.89
N ALA A 69 -17.31 23.22 -2.97
CA ALA A 69 -18.41 22.75 -3.81
C ALA A 69 -17.97 21.55 -4.69
N PRO A 70 -18.90 20.67 -5.13
CA PRO A 70 -18.55 19.49 -5.93
C PRO A 70 -17.91 19.77 -7.30
N ASP A 71 -18.00 21.00 -7.81
CA ASP A 71 -17.39 21.44 -9.07
C ASP A 71 -16.00 22.07 -8.88
N LYS A 72 -15.49 22.10 -7.63
CA LYS A 72 -14.16 22.60 -7.32
C LYS A 72 -13.10 21.75 -8.03
N ASP A 73 -12.24 22.41 -8.81
CA ASP A 73 -11.02 21.78 -9.33
C ASP A 73 -10.07 21.41 -8.17
N LEU A 74 -9.75 20.12 -8.07
CA LEU A 74 -8.89 19.52 -7.04
C LEU A 74 -7.41 19.49 -7.45
N ALA A 75 -7.07 19.87 -8.69
CA ALA A 75 -5.75 19.63 -9.26
C ALA A 75 -4.63 20.49 -8.65
N GLU A 76 -4.92 21.72 -8.25
CA GLU A 76 -3.93 22.62 -7.63
C GLU A 76 -3.40 22.06 -6.31
N GLU A 77 -4.30 21.68 -5.41
CA GLU A 77 -3.91 21.08 -4.13
C GLU A 77 -3.27 19.71 -4.32
N SER A 78 -3.76 18.90 -5.27
CA SER A 78 -3.17 17.59 -5.57
C SER A 78 -1.69 17.70 -5.97
N ARG A 79 -1.33 18.71 -6.76
CA ARG A 79 0.07 18.98 -7.17
C ARG A 79 0.98 19.30 -6.00
N THR A 80 0.45 19.94 -4.98
CA THR A 80 1.20 20.41 -3.82
C THR A 80 1.29 19.32 -2.75
N VAL A 81 0.18 18.67 -2.46
CA VAL A 81 0.03 17.75 -1.31
C VAL A 81 0.53 16.34 -1.63
N ALA A 82 0.26 15.82 -2.83
CA ALA A 82 0.56 14.42 -3.14
C ALA A 82 2.06 14.06 -3.21
N PRO A 83 2.96 14.88 -3.83
CA PRO A 83 4.35 14.49 -4.00
C PRO A 83 5.14 14.26 -2.70
N PRO A 84 5.09 15.16 -1.70
CA PRO A 84 5.78 14.93 -0.43
C PRO A 84 5.28 13.68 0.29
N ILE A 85 3.96 13.40 0.22
CA ILE A 85 3.38 12.19 0.83
C ILE A 85 3.90 10.94 0.11
N ALA A 86 3.95 10.95 -1.22
CA ALA A 86 4.48 9.82 -1.98
C ALA A 86 5.90 9.48 -1.54
N GLN A 87 6.78 10.47 -1.50
CA GLN A 87 8.17 10.31 -1.07
C GLN A 87 8.26 9.77 0.36
N ILE A 88 7.58 10.41 1.31
CA ILE A 88 7.60 10.03 2.73
C ILE A 88 7.17 8.57 2.92
N LEU A 89 6.09 8.15 2.26
CA LEU A 89 5.56 6.80 2.38
C LEU A 89 6.47 5.77 1.71
N THR A 90 7.01 6.07 0.52
CA THR A 90 7.96 5.15 -0.15
C THR A 90 9.26 5.03 0.62
N ASP A 91 9.77 6.11 1.23
CA ASP A 91 10.97 6.05 2.05
C ASP A 91 10.79 5.10 3.22
N ARG A 92 9.62 5.12 3.90
CA ARG A 92 9.30 4.15 4.97
C ARG A 92 9.25 2.72 4.46
N LEU A 93 8.67 2.48 3.28
CA LEU A 93 8.61 1.16 2.68
C LEU A 93 10.01 0.65 2.31
N ILE A 94 10.83 1.48 1.66
CA ILE A 94 12.20 1.15 1.26
C ILE A 94 13.06 0.84 2.47
N GLU A 95 13.01 1.68 3.51
CA GLU A 95 13.77 1.46 4.74
C GLU A 95 13.34 0.16 5.44
N GLY A 96 12.04 -0.03 5.66
CA GLY A 96 11.56 -1.16 6.44
C GLY A 96 11.61 -2.50 5.70
N LEU A 97 11.46 -2.50 4.37
CA LEU A 97 11.58 -3.72 3.54
C LEU A 97 13.01 -3.99 3.05
N GLY A 98 13.96 -3.13 3.40
CA GLY A 98 15.39 -3.35 3.18
C GLY A 98 15.90 -3.03 1.78
N GLY A 99 15.23 -2.14 1.05
CA GLY A 99 15.63 -1.67 -0.28
C GLY A 99 14.49 -1.67 -1.31
N ALA A 100 14.54 -0.75 -2.28
CA ALA A 100 13.57 -0.71 -3.39
C ALA A 100 13.73 -1.92 -4.33
N ASP A 101 14.96 -2.41 -4.49
CA ASP A 101 15.34 -3.61 -5.23
C ASP A 101 14.74 -4.89 -4.63
N ARG A 102 14.41 -4.87 -3.33
CA ARG A 102 13.77 -5.99 -2.62
C ARG A 102 12.27 -6.05 -2.80
N ILE A 103 11.63 -4.96 -3.24
CA ILE A 103 10.18 -4.89 -3.39
C ILE A 103 9.78 -5.52 -4.73
N GLU A 104 8.86 -6.48 -4.67
CA GLU A 104 8.34 -7.19 -5.84
C GLU A 104 6.89 -6.81 -6.17
N ALA A 105 6.11 -6.37 -5.18
CA ALA A 105 4.72 -5.94 -5.38
C ALA A 105 4.40 -4.65 -4.63
N PHE A 106 3.47 -3.87 -5.17
CA PHE A 106 3.03 -2.60 -4.58
C PHE A 106 1.52 -2.38 -4.68
N GLY A 107 1.01 -1.48 -3.85
CA GLY A 107 -0.39 -1.07 -3.79
C GLY A 107 -0.52 0.33 -3.23
N LYS A 108 -1.65 0.98 -3.47
CA LYS A 108 -1.98 2.30 -2.89
C LYS A 108 -3.39 2.30 -2.35
N ALA A 109 -3.67 3.16 -1.39
CA ALA A 109 -5.02 3.29 -0.88
C ALA A 109 -5.28 4.67 -0.26
N ALA A 110 -6.54 5.04 -0.09
CA ALA A 110 -6.90 6.21 0.69
C ALA A 110 -8.24 6.06 1.41
N ILE A 111 -8.37 6.62 2.61
CA ILE A 111 -9.64 6.73 3.33
C ILE A 111 -9.90 8.20 3.60
N VAL A 112 -11.03 8.72 3.11
CA VAL A 112 -11.48 10.09 3.38
C VAL A 112 -12.34 10.11 4.64
N GLY A 113 -12.11 11.08 5.51
CA GLY A 113 -12.97 11.35 6.66
C GLY A 113 -14.39 11.74 6.25
N THR A 114 -15.34 11.60 7.16
CA THR A 114 -16.76 11.76 6.87
C THR A 114 -17.20 13.18 6.51
N ALA A 115 -16.38 14.21 6.71
CA ALA A 115 -16.68 15.57 6.23
C ALA A 115 -16.17 15.85 4.80
N GLY A 116 -15.41 14.94 4.20
CA GLY A 116 -15.01 14.99 2.79
C GLY A 116 -15.90 14.15 1.87
N GLU A 117 -15.43 13.96 0.63
CA GLU A 117 -16.05 13.10 -0.38
C GLU A 117 -15.02 12.22 -1.09
N ILE A 118 -15.48 11.21 -1.82
CA ILE A 118 -14.62 10.17 -2.39
C ILE A 118 -13.63 10.71 -3.44
N GLU A 119 -13.99 11.79 -4.15
CA GLU A 119 -13.10 12.45 -5.12
C GLU A 119 -11.83 13.01 -4.45
N HIS A 120 -11.85 13.31 -3.15
CA HIS A 120 -10.67 13.76 -2.42
C HIS A 120 -9.61 12.66 -2.28
N ALA A 121 -10.03 11.38 -2.16
CA ALA A 121 -9.10 10.25 -2.24
C ALA A 121 -8.54 10.17 -3.66
N GLY A 122 -9.41 10.23 -4.68
CA GLY A 122 -8.99 10.16 -6.07
C GLY A 122 -8.00 11.25 -6.50
N ALA A 123 -8.21 12.47 -6.04
CA ALA A 123 -7.33 13.61 -6.25
C ALA A 123 -5.89 13.33 -5.79
N LEU A 124 -5.73 12.61 -4.67
CA LEU A 124 -4.43 12.23 -4.14
C LEU A 124 -3.86 10.98 -4.81
N ILE A 125 -4.62 9.87 -4.84
CA ILE A 125 -4.02 8.58 -5.23
C ILE A 125 -4.17 8.28 -6.72
N HIS A 126 -5.15 8.81 -7.44
CA HIS A 126 -5.40 8.50 -8.87
C HIS A 126 -4.73 9.46 -9.85
N THR A 127 -4.01 10.47 -9.36
CA THR A 127 -3.27 11.42 -10.19
C THR A 127 -1.79 11.01 -10.34
N PRO A 128 -1.07 11.56 -11.36
CA PRO A 128 0.34 11.29 -11.54
C PRO A 128 1.22 11.68 -10.34
N TYR A 129 0.81 12.68 -9.55
CA TYR A 129 1.61 13.28 -8.49
C TYR A 129 1.90 12.33 -7.33
N PHE A 130 1.02 11.36 -7.08
CA PHE A 130 1.32 10.25 -6.16
C PHE A 130 1.76 9.00 -6.93
N GLY A 131 0.95 8.56 -7.90
CA GLY A 131 1.13 7.25 -8.52
C GLY A 131 2.41 7.09 -9.35
N ASN A 132 2.85 8.14 -10.06
CA ASN A 132 4.11 8.06 -10.81
C ASN A 132 5.32 8.04 -9.87
N LEU A 133 5.28 8.84 -8.80
CA LEU A 133 6.37 8.91 -7.84
C LEU A 133 6.51 7.61 -7.05
N VAL A 134 5.39 7.01 -6.61
CA VAL A 134 5.42 5.67 -5.99
C VAL A 134 6.02 4.63 -6.93
N ARG A 135 5.66 4.66 -8.22
CA ARG A 135 6.27 3.79 -9.23
C ARG A 135 7.78 4.02 -9.33
N GLU A 136 8.19 5.27 -9.50
CA GLU A 136 9.59 5.66 -9.68
C GLU A 136 10.45 5.27 -8.48
N PHE A 137 10.05 5.67 -7.27
CA PHE A 137 10.80 5.40 -6.04
C PHE A 137 10.87 3.91 -5.69
N LEU A 138 9.86 3.12 -6.07
CA LEU A 138 9.86 1.67 -5.86
C LEU A 138 10.38 0.87 -7.07
N GLU A 139 10.92 1.54 -8.09
CA GLU A 139 11.45 0.93 -9.32
C GLU A 139 10.43 0.04 -10.05
N GLY A 140 9.18 0.48 -10.09
CA GLY A 140 8.06 -0.22 -10.73
C GLY A 140 7.52 0.49 -11.96
N SER A 141 6.89 -0.27 -12.85
CA SER A 141 6.29 0.21 -14.11
C SER A 141 4.80 -0.13 -14.23
N SER A 142 4.29 -1.05 -13.43
CA SER A 142 2.91 -1.52 -13.49
C SER A 142 1.92 -0.48 -12.98
N ILE A 143 0.67 -0.61 -13.42
CA ILE A 143 -0.44 0.10 -12.78
C ILE A 143 -0.50 -0.34 -11.32
N ILE A 144 -0.49 0.62 -10.41
CA ILE A 144 -0.63 0.37 -8.97
C ILE A 144 -2.11 0.12 -8.70
N CYS A 145 -2.46 -1.10 -8.28
CA CYS A 145 -3.80 -1.43 -7.82
C CYS A 145 -4.17 -0.63 -6.57
N PHE A 146 -5.45 -0.37 -6.39
CA PHE A 146 -5.92 0.57 -5.38
C PHE A 146 -7.16 0.11 -4.63
N ALA A 147 -7.38 0.74 -3.48
CA ALA A 147 -8.65 0.79 -2.80
C ALA A 147 -8.85 2.21 -2.27
N ASP A 148 -10.06 2.73 -2.34
CA ASP A 148 -10.46 3.98 -1.70
C ASP A 148 -11.78 3.81 -0.98
N ASP A 149 -11.95 4.58 0.10
CA ASP A 149 -13.18 4.58 0.87
C ASP A 149 -13.43 5.94 1.52
N ARG A 150 -14.66 6.17 1.97
CA ARG A 150 -15.02 7.27 2.87
C ARG A 150 -15.61 6.66 4.13
N ALA A 151 -14.95 6.87 5.26
CA ALA A 151 -15.30 6.20 6.49
C ALA A 151 -14.96 7.01 7.74
N GLU A 152 -15.47 6.52 8.88
CA GLU A 152 -15.11 7.00 10.21
C GLU A 152 -13.70 6.56 10.62
N ALA A 153 -13.16 7.21 11.65
CA ALA A 153 -11.85 6.88 12.21
C ALA A 153 -11.75 5.40 12.62
N GLY A 154 -10.63 4.76 12.30
CA GLY A 154 -10.37 3.38 12.68
C GLY A 154 -10.90 2.32 11.72
N GLN A 155 -11.55 2.71 10.62
CA GLN A 155 -11.93 1.79 9.55
C GLN A 155 -10.67 1.11 8.97
N PRO A 156 -10.62 -0.23 8.90
CA PRO A 156 -9.56 -0.93 8.18
C PRO A 156 -9.77 -0.85 6.67
N LEU A 157 -8.69 -0.69 5.91
CA LEU A 157 -8.71 -0.76 4.45
C LEU A 157 -7.78 -1.87 3.96
N VAL A 158 -8.31 -2.74 3.12
CA VAL A 158 -7.57 -3.84 2.51
C VAL A 158 -6.91 -3.33 1.24
N VAL A 159 -5.58 -3.21 1.26
CA VAL A 159 -4.80 -2.68 0.14
C VAL A 159 -4.39 -3.82 -0.79
N PRO A 160 -4.91 -3.89 -2.02
CA PRO A 160 -4.43 -4.86 -2.99
C PRO A 160 -3.01 -4.51 -3.45
N MET A 161 -2.21 -5.54 -3.72
CA MET A 161 -0.87 -5.42 -4.27
C MET A 161 -0.69 -6.37 -5.46
N TRP A 162 -0.08 -5.88 -6.53
CA TRP A 162 0.31 -6.64 -7.72
C TRP A 162 1.81 -6.48 -7.97
N HIS A 163 2.40 -7.36 -8.79
CA HIS A 163 3.81 -7.27 -9.13
C HIS A 163 4.16 -5.90 -9.74
N LYS A 164 5.27 -5.30 -9.30
CA LYS A 164 5.60 -3.90 -9.59
C LYS A 164 5.97 -3.66 -11.05
N THR A 165 6.43 -4.67 -11.78
CA THR A 165 6.80 -4.57 -13.21
C THR A 165 6.02 -5.52 -14.12
N GLU A 166 5.28 -6.48 -13.57
CA GLU A 166 4.59 -7.54 -14.32
C GLU A 166 3.17 -7.75 -13.77
N ALA A 167 2.28 -6.77 -13.95
CA ALA A 167 0.92 -6.81 -13.39
C ALA A 167 0.10 -8.09 -13.68
N ALA A 168 0.49 -8.90 -14.67
CA ALA A 168 -0.15 -10.18 -14.98
C ALA A 168 0.28 -11.33 -14.04
N THR A 169 1.41 -11.18 -13.32
CA THR A 169 2.05 -12.23 -12.53
C THR A 169 1.19 -12.62 -11.33
N ARG A 170 0.45 -13.73 -11.46
CA ARG A 170 -0.61 -14.11 -10.52
C ARG A 170 -0.06 -14.51 -9.17
N SER A 171 1.19 -14.93 -9.04
CA SER A 171 1.78 -15.23 -7.72
C SER A 171 1.76 -14.02 -6.76
N HIS A 172 1.72 -12.80 -7.31
CA HIS A 172 1.79 -11.55 -6.56
C HIS A 172 0.44 -10.91 -6.24
N TYR A 173 -0.68 -11.45 -6.74
CA TYR A 173 -2.01 -10.94 -6.37
C TYR A 173 -2.30 -11.21 -4.90
N GLN A 174 -2.15 -10.18 -4.07
CA GLN A 174 -2.27 -10.30 -2.62
C GLN A 174 -2.79 -9.01 -2.01
N THR A 175 -3.00 -9.01 -0.71
CA THR A 175 -3.50 -7.86 0.05
C THR A 175 -2.79 -7.76 1.39
N ILE A 176 -2.72 -6.54 1.92
CA ILE A 176 -2.35 -6.26 3.32
C ILE A 176 -3.35 -5.25 3.90
N THR A 177 -3.68 -5.37 5.18
CA THR A 177 -4.66 -4.46 5.82
C THR A 177 -3.93 -3.29 6.46
N ALA A 178 -4.34 -2.06 6.13
CA ALA A 178 -3.94 -0.86 6.85
C ALA A 178 -5.07 -0.45 7.81
N ARG A 179 -4.71 -0.04 9.04
CA ARG A 179 -5.67 0.51 10.00
C ARG A 179 -5.01 1.59 10.86
N ILE A 180 -5.64 2.75 10.92
CA ILE A 180 -5.21 3.87 11.76
C ILE A 180 -6.29 4.07 12.82
N SER A 181 -6.04 3.72 14.07
CA SER A 181 -7.07 3.64 15.12
C SER A 181 -7.88 4.93 15.32
N ASP A 182 -7.28 6.09 15.10
CA ASP A 182 -7.85 7.42 15.33
C ASP A 182 -7.87 8.27 14.04
N GLY A 183 -7.85 7.63 12.87
CA GLY A 183 -7.80 8.29 11.58
C GLY A 183 -8.58 7.53 10.50
N PRO A 184 -9.09 8.23 9.47
CA PRO A 184 -9.16 9.69 9.37
C PRO A 184 -10.15 10.27 10.39
N ARG A 185 -9.85 11.44 10.98
CA ARG A 185 -10.90 12.29 11.57
C ARG A 185 -11.81 12.82 10.45
N PRO A 186 -12.99 13.38 10.77
CA PRO A 186 -13.93 13.83 9.74
C PRO A 186 -13.32 14.74 8.67
N ASP A 187 -12.40 15.62 9.08
CA ASP A 187 -11.71 16.61 8.27
C ASP A 187 -10.33 16.15 7.75
N GLU A 188 -10.05 14.85 7.75
CA GLU A 188 -8.75 14.28 7.37
C GLU A 188 -8.85 13.30 6.21
N ILE A 189 -7.69 12.97 5.64
CA ILE A 189 -7.51 11.86 4.71
C ILE A 189 -6.36 11.00 5.22
N VAL A 190 -6.54 9.68 5.17
CA VAL A 190 -5.45 8.71 5.30
C VAL A 190 -5.00 8.30 3.90
N VAL A 191 -3.73 8.50 3.56
CA VAL A 191 -3.13 8.01 2.31
C VAL A 191 -2.19 6.86 2.64
N VAL A 192 -2.25 5.78 1.88
CA VAL A 192 -1.51 4.53 2.14
C VAL A 192 -0.73 4.12 0.91
N ALA A 193 0.53 3.74 1.11
CA ALA A 193 1.30 2.93 0.17
C ALA A 193 1.57 1.56 0.82
N ALA A 194 1.52 0.50 0.03
CA ALA A 194 1.78 -0.86 0.48
C ALA A 194 2.81 -1.53 -0.44
N ALA A 195 3.61 -2.42 0.13
CA ALA A 195 4.59 -3.19 -0.63
C ALA A 195 4.82 -4.59 -0.03
N SER A 196 5.27 -5.51 -0.88
CA SER A 196 5.71 -6.86 -0.51
C SER A 196 7.05 -7.16 -1.16
N THR A 197 7.93 -7.87 -0.45
CA THR A 197 9.21 -8.36 -0.99
C THR A 197 9.10 -9.70 -1.71
N GLY A 198 7.87 -10.15 -1.99
CA GLY A 198 7.66 -11.45 -2.63
C GLY A 198 6.20 -11.83 -2.85
N PRO A 199 5.97 -13.07 -3.33
CA PRO A 199 4.65 -13.57 -3.72
C PRO A 199 3.78 -13.94 -2.53
N ARG A 200 2.56 -14.42 -2.80
CA ARG A 200 1.75 -15.10 -1.79
C ARG A 200 2.51 -16.30 -1.17
N PRO A 201 2.25 -16.63 0.12
CA PRO A 201 2.94 -17.69 0.85
C PRO A 201 3.12 -19.01 0.09
N HIS A 202 2.08 -19.49 -0.57
CA HIS A 202 2.08 -20.78 -1.26
C HIS A 202 1.47 -20.65 -2.66
N ALA A 203 1.98 -19.74 -3.48
CA ALA A 203 1.46 -19.48 -4.83
C ALA A 203 1.47 -20.75 -5.72
N ARG A 204 0.28 -21.22 -6.14
CA ARG A 204 0.12 -22.51 -6.86
C ARG A 204 -1.11 -22.58 -7.79
N ILE A 205 -1.55 -21.45 -8.33
CA ILE A 205 -2.79 -21.34 -9.11
C ILE A 205 -2.55 -20.89 -10.57
N GLY A 206 -1.36 -21.21 -11.10
CA GLY A 206 -0.93 -20.79 -12.45
C GLY A 206 -0.70 -19.29 -12.59
N ASP A 207 -0.56 -18.83 -13.84
CA ASP A 207 -0.37 -17.43 -14.20
C ASP A 207 -1.24 -17.02 -15.41
N ARG A 208 -1.57 -15.72 -15.52
CA ARG A 208 -2.40 -15.17 -16.61
C ARG A 208 -1.78 -15.42 -17.98
N THR A 209 -0.45 -15.43 -18.07
CA THR A 209 0.26 -15.69 -19.33
C THR A 209 0.13 -17.14 -19.80
N THR A 210 -0.31 -18.05 -18.93
CA THR A 210 -0.46 -19.50 -19.18
C THR A 210 -1.90 -19.98 -19.15
N ASP A 211 -2.87 -19.09 -18.93
CA ASP A 211 -4.27 -19.47 -18.84
C ASP A 211 -4.77 -20.03 -20.19
N PRO A 212 -5.56 -21.12 -20.18
CA PRO A 212 -6.30 -21.53 -21.36
C PRO A 212 -7.41 -20.51 -21.66
N ALA A 213 -7.87 -20.46 -22.90
CA ALA A 213 -9.04 -19.68 -23.27
C ALA A 213 -10.29 -20.27 -22.62
N VAL A 214 -10.77 -19.65 -21.53
CA VAL A 214 -12.01 -20.01 -20.86
C VAL A 214 -13.09 -18.99 -21.24
N THR A 215 -14.23 -19.48 -21.72
CA THR A 215 -15.40 -18.66 -22.07
C THR A 215 -16.63 -19.18 -21.33
N SER A 216 -17.74 -18.43 -21.33
CA SER A 216 -19.00 -18.86 -20.69
C SER A 216 -19.53 -20.22 -21.16
N ARG A 217 -19.08 -20.70 -22.33
CA ARG A 217 -19.44 -22.02 -22.88
C ARG A 217 -19.09 -23.19 -21.97
N ILE A 218 -18.12 -23.06 -21.06
CA ILE A 218 -17.79 -24.14 -20.12
C ILE A 218 -18.95 -24.47 -19.16
N LEU A 219 -19.92 -23.56 -19.05
CA LEU A 219 -21.10 -23.71 -18.21
C LEU A 219 -22.29 -24.31 -18.97
N GLU A 220 -22.23 -24.40 -20.30
CA GLU A 220 -23.29 -25.02 -21.10
C GLU A 220 -23.36 -26.52 -20.76
N GLY A 221 -24.48 -26.95 -20.18
CA GLY A 221 -24.69 -28.35 -19.75
C GLY A 221 -24.30 -28.65 -18.30
N ALA A 222 -23.79 -27.67 -17.53
CA ALA A 222 -23.66 -27.81 -16.09
C ALA A 222 -25.06 -27.69 -15.45
N SER A 223 -25.63 -28.81 -14.99
CA SER A 223 -26.85 -28.77 -14.16
C SER A 223 -26.54 -28.06 -12.84
N ALA A 224 -27.39 -27.10 -12.47
CA ALA A 224 -27.29 -26.31 -11.24
C ALA A 224 -27.31 -27.17 -9.97
#